data_AF-A0A918YVC1-F1
#
_entry.id   AF-A0A918YVC1-F1
#
_cell.length_a   1.000
_cell.length_b   1.000
_cell.length_c   1.000
_cell.angle_alpha   90.00
_cell.angle_beta   90.00
_cell.angle_gamma   90.00
#
_symmetry.space_group_name_H-M   'P 1'
#
loop_
_entity.id
_entity.type
_entity.pdbx_description
1 polymer ?
#
loop_
_entity_poly.entity_id
_entity_poly.type
_entity_poly.pdbx_seq_one_letter_code
_entity_poly.pdbx_strand_id
1 'polypeptide(L)' 'MSYQEYVIAAYAVFVLVLGWDFLATRLQIRRQLREARRRAQRQAPRPTPEELTR' A
#
# COMPACT_ATOMS: atom_id res chain seq x y z
N MET A 1 33.01 17.09 -15.85
CA MET A 1 33.36 15.70 -16.24
C MET A 1 34.33 15.11 -15.23
N SER A 2 34.05 15.28 -13.94
CA SER A 2 34.79 14.57 -12.91
C SER A 2 34.19 13.17 -12.82
N TYR A 3 35.03 12.14 -12.74
CA TYR A 3 34.61 10.75 -12.52
C TYR A 3 33.61 10.63 -11.34
N GLN A 4 33.73 11.52 -10.35
CA GLN A 4 32.82 11.65 -9.22
C GLN A 4 31.36 11.90 -9.62
N GLU A 5 31.11 12.73 -10.64
CA GLU A 5 29.75 13.05 -11.11
C GLU A 5 29.06 11.79 -11.67
N TYR A 6 29.81 10.97 -12.41
CA TYR A 6 29.30 9.70 -12.94
C TYR A 6 28.99 8.68 -11.84
N VAL A 7 29.86 8.59 -10.83
CA VAL A 7 29.64 7.70 -9.68
C VAL A 7 28.39 8.12 -8.92
N ILE A 8 28.21 9.41 -8.66
CA ILE A 8 27.01 9.95 -8.01
C ILE A 8 25.77 9.65 -8.84
N ALA A 9 25.81 9.88 -10.15
CA ALA A 9 24.69 9.60 -11.04
C ALA A 9 24.32 8.10 -11.05
N ALA A 10 25.30 7.20 -11.07
CA ALA A 10 25.07 5.76 -11.01
C ALA A 10 24.36 5.35 -9.71
N TYR A 11 24.82 5.85 -8.56
CA TYR A 11 24.15 5.59 -7.28
C TYR A 11 22.77 6.25 -7.19
N ALA A 12 22.58 7.43 -7.77
CA ALA A 12 21.29 8.11 -7.78
C ALA A 12 20.22 7.29 -8.50
N VAL A 13 20.55 6.69 -9.65
CA VAL A 13 19.64 5.79 -10.38
C VAL A 13 19.30 4.57 -9.51
N PHE A 14 20.30 3.98 -8.85
CA PHE A 14 20.08 2.82 -7.97
C PHE A 14 19.12 3.15 -6.82
N VAL A 15 19.34 4.28 -6.13
CA VAL A 15 18.47 4.74 -5.03
C VAL A 15 17.08 5.10 -5.52
N LEU A 16 16.95 5.71 -6.70
CA LEU A 16 15.65 6.02 -7.30
C LEU A 16 14.85 4.75 -7.60
N VAL A 17 15.46 3.74 -8.22
CA VAL A 17 14.81 2.46 -8.51
C VAL A 17 14.40 1.77 -7.20
N LEU A 18 15.32 1.64 -6.24
CA LEU A 18 15.06 0.98 -4.96
C LEU A 18 13.97 1.71 -4.15
N GLY A 19 14.00 3.05 -4.17
CA GLY A 19 13.00 3.90 -3.53
C GLY A 19 11.63 3.78 -4.20
N TRP A 20 11.60 3.66 -5.52
CA TRP A 20 10.37 3.50 -6.29
C TRP A 20 9.68 2.18 -5.96
N ASP A 21 10.41 1.07 -5.92
CA ASP A 21 9.88 -0.24 -5.55
C ASP A 21 9.30 -0.23 -4.13
N PHE A 22 10.01 0.40 -3.20
CA PHE A 22 9.54 0.54 -1.81
C PHE A 22 8.27 1.39 -1.72
N LEU A 23 8.23 2.51 -2.44
CA LEU A 23 7.09 3.42 -2.45
C LEU A 23 5.87 2.75 -3.09
N ALA A 24 6.05 2.08 -4.23
CA ALA A 24 5.00 1.33 -4.92
C ALA A 24 4.42 0.23 -4.03
N THR A 25 5.29 -0.57 -3.39
CA THR A 25 4.88 -1.65 -2.47
C THR A 25 4.11 -1.08 -1.28
N ARG A 26 4.60 0.00 -0.65
CA ARG A 26 3.89 0.66 0.45
C ARG A 26 2.54 1.23 0.03
N LEU A 27 2.43 1.84 -1.15
CA LEU A 27 1.16 2.34 -1.66
C LEU A 27 0.16 1.20 -1.91
N GLN A 28 0.61 0.08 -2.46
CA GLN A 28 -0.23 -1.11 -2.69
C GLN A 28 -0.74 -1.67 -1.36
N ILE A 29 0.13 -1.85 -0.36
CA ILE A 29 -0.26 -2.36 0.97
C ILE A 29 -1.31 -1.44 1.62
N ARG A 30 -1.14 -0.11 1.54
CA ARG A 30 -2.13 0.84 2.08
C ARG A 30 -3.46 0.82 1.32
N ARG A 31 -3.47 0.45 0.04
CA ARG A 31 -4.71 0.25 -0.73
C ARG A 31 -5.39 -1.05 -0.30
N GLN A 32 -4.64 -2.15 -0.18
CA GLN A 32 -5.19 -3.44 0.24
C GLN A 32 -5.74 -3.41 1.67
N LEU A 33 -5.07 -2.75 2.61
CA LEU A 33 -5.60 -2.54 3.97
C LEU A 33 -6.92 -1.76 3.97
N ARG A 34 -7.07 -0.75 3.10
CA ARG A 34 -8.31 0.01 2.96
C ARG A 34 -9.43 -0.84 2.36
N GLU A 35 -9.11 -1.66 1.37
CA GLU A 35 -10.07 -2.60 0.79
C GLU A 35 -10.49 -3.68 1.78
N ALA A 36 -9.54 -4.27 2.52
CA ALA A 36 -9.81 -5.22 3.58
C ALA A 36 -10.72 -4.62 4.65
N ARG A 37 -10.46 -3.36 5.06
CA ARG A 37 -11.31 -2.66 6.04
C ARG A 37 -12.72 -2.39 5.51
N ARG A 38 -12.87 -2.06 4.22
CA ARG A 38 -14.20 -1.93 3.57
C ARG A 38 -14.94 -3.26 3.47
N ARG A 39 -14.23 -4.37 3.20
CA ARG A 39 -14.83 -5.71 3.19
C ARG A 39 -15.28 -6.13 4.60
N ALA A 40 -14.47 -5.86 5.62
CA ALA A 40 -14.83 -6.12 7.02
C ALA A 40 -16.09 -5.36 7.45
N GLN A 41 -16.27 -4.11 7.01
CA GLN A 41 -17.50 -3.33 7.28
C GLN A 41 -18.75 -3.89 6.59
N ARG A 42 -18.60 -4.54 5.43
CA ARG A 42 -19.72 -5.17 4.72
C ARG A 42 -20.08 -6.55 5.27
N GLN A 43 -19.12 -7.25 5.87
CA GLN A 43 -19.33 -8.53 6.57
C GLN A 43 -19.70 -8.34 8.04
N ALA A 44 -19.74 -7.09 8.54
CA ALA A 44 -20.32 -6.80 9.84
C ALA A 44 -21.76 -7.34 9.84
N PRO A 45 -22.11 -8.29 10.72
CA PRO A 45 -23.41 -8.93 10.73
C PRO A 45 -24.47 -7.85 10.83
N ARG A 46 -25.30 -7.73 9.79
CA ARG A 46 -26.52 -6.94 9.88
C ARG A 46 -27.38 -7.69 10.90
N PRO A 47 -27.81 -7.08 12.02
CA PRO A 47 -28.66 -7.77 12.97
C PRO A 47 -29.92 -8.20 12.22
N THR A 48 -30.08 -9.51 12.07
CA THR A 48 -31.24 -10.13 11.45
C THR A 48 -32.44 -9.78 12.34
N PRO A 49 -33.49 -9.11 11.82
CA PRO A 49 -34.64 -8.67 12.62
C PRO A 49 -35.53 -9.80 13.18
N GLU A 50 -35.07 -11.06 13.18
CA GLU A 50 -35.87 -12.22 13.56
C GLU A 50 -36.11 -12.37 15.07
N GLU A 51 -35.42 -11.61 15.93
CA GLU A 51 -35.61 -11.68 17.38
C GLU A 51 -36.79 -10.83 17.91
N LEU A 52 -37.50 -10.08 17.07
CA LEU A 52 -38.66 -9.27 17.48
C LEU A 52 -40.00 -10.02 17.42
N THR A 53 -40.02 -11.32 17.12
CA THR A 53 -41.26 -12.09 16.90
C THR A 53 -41.40 -13.36 17.75
N ARG A 54 -40.66 -13.49 18.87
CA ARG A 54 -40.78 -14.65 19.77
C ARG A 54 -41.23 -14.28 21.17
#